data_AF-A0A741Y1H9-F1
#
_entry.id   AF-A0A741Y1H9-F1
#
_cell.length_a   1.000
_cell.length_b   1.000
_cell.length_c   1.000
_cell.angle_alpha   90.00
_cell.angle_beta   90.00
_cell.angle_gamma   90.00
#
_symmetry.space_group_name_H-M   'P 1'
#
loop_
_entity.id
_entity.type
_entity.pdbx_description
1 polymer ?
#
loop_
_entity_poly.entity_id
_entity_poly.type
_entity_poly.pdbx_seq_one_letter_code
_entity_poly.pdbx_strand_id
1 'polypeptide(L)'
;MINFKPKIPAMLGALAVLTAGAAHAELLEYTFKAPDGTQRSLTPNANYANPTGNISFALSAGIDRKVKISVLRSDGTVVSTATSHLLGATDRITVGGKSYYGAELQLPAP
;
A
#
# COMPACT_ATOMS: atom_id res chain seq x y z
N MET A 1 -6.05 39.67 54.11
CA MET A 1 -5.97 38.19 53.97
C MET A 1 -7.28 37.71 53.34
N ILE A 2 -7.28 37.41 52.05
CA ILE A 2 -8.46 36.92 51.32
C ILE A 2 -8.12 35.54 50.78
N ASN A 3 -8.85 34.52 51.23
CA ASN A 3 -8.56 33.12 51.00
C ASN A 3 -9.35 32.63 49.77
N PHE A 4 -8.73 32.61 48.60
CA PHE A 4 -9.34 32.05 47.38
C PHE A 4 -9.14 30.54 47.33
N LYS A 5 -10.23 29.78 47.49
CA LYS A 5 -10.24 28.34 47.20
C LYS A 5 -10.65 28.14 45.73
N PRO A 6 -9.81 27.57 44.85
CA PRO A 6 -10.26 27.18 43.53
C PRO A 6 -10.97 25.83 43.64
N LYS A 7 -12.27 25.78 43.30
CA LYS A 7 -12.95 24.53 42.97
C LYS A 7 -12.80 24.32 41.48
N ILE A 8 -11.84 23.48 41.07
CA ILE A 8 -11.70 23.06 39.68
C ILE A 8 -12.22 21.62 39.57
N PRO A 9 -13.41 21.40 39.00
CA PRO A 9 -13.70 20.18 38.30
C PRO A 9 -13.95 20.56 36.85
N ALA A 10 -12.88 20.71 36.07
CA ALA A 10 -13.01 20.92 34.64
C ALA A 10 -11.95 20.09 33.93
N MET A 11 -12.39 18.92 33.50
CA MET A 11 -12.08 18.38 32.17
C MET A 11 -10.60 18.03 31.94
N LEU A 12 -10.19 16.86 32.45
CA LEU A 12 -9.16 16.08 31.76
C LEU A 12 -9.75 15.60 30.43
N GLY A 13 -9.69 16.45 29.41
CA GLY A 13 -9.85 16.02 28.04
C GLY A 13 -8.72 15.06 27.71
N ALA A 14 -9.04 13.79 27.49
CA ALA A 14 -8.10 12.82 26.98
C ALA A 14 -7.57 13.31 25.63
N LEU A 15 -6.35 13.83 25.62
CA LEU A 15 -5.62 14.11 24.40
C LEU A 15 -5.21 12.75 23.80
N ALA A 16 -6.13 12.14 23.05
CA ALA A 16 -5.82 11.01 22.21
C ALA A 16 -4.86 11.52 21.12
N VAL A 17 -3.56 11.33 21.35
CA VAL A 17 -2.55 11.44 20.31
C VAL A 17 -2.86 10.35 19.30
N LEU A 18 -3.62 10.71 18.26
CA LEU A 18 -3.74 9.92 17.05
C LEU A 18 -2.34 9.87 16.47
N THR A 19 -1.58 8.82 16.79
CA THR A 19 -0.37 8.49 16.06
C THR A 19 -0.82 8.25 14.63
N ALA A 20 -0.67 9.26 13.78
CA ALA A 20 -0.86 9.12 12.35
C ALA A 20 0.16 8.09 11.89
N GLY A 21 -0.25 6.82 11.85
CA GLY A 21 0.55 5.74 11.31
C GLY A 21 1.03 6.19 9.94
N ALA A 22 2.35 6.15 9.73
CA ALA A 22 2.90 6.47 8.42
C ALA A 22 2.21 5.56 7.40
N ALA A 23 1.41 6.16 6.51
CA ALA A 23 0.78 5.44 5.42
C ALA A 23 1.89 5.04 4.44
N HIS A 24 2.49 3.88 4.69
CA HIS A 24 3.49 3.29 3.83
C HIS A 24 2.82 2.71 2.59
N ALA A 25 3.57 2.67 1.48
CA ALA A 25 3.13 1.93 0.32
C ALA A 25 3.26 0.43 0.62
N GLU A 26 2.26 -0.37 0.26
CA GLU A 26 2.24 -1.82 0.47
C GLU A 26 1.89 -2.53 -0.83
N LEU A 27 2.66 -3.56 -1.21
CA LEU A 27 2.22 -4.52 -2.21
C LEU A 27 1.16 -5.40 -1.55
N LEU A 28 -0.07 -5.39 -2.06
CA LEU A 28 -1.18 -6.15 -1.49
C LEU A 28 -1.26 -7.55 -2.09
N GLU A 29 -1.09 -7.64 -3.40
CA GLU A 29 -1.29 -8.84 -4.21
C GLU A 29 -0.65 -8.62 -5.58
N TYR A 30 -0.27 -9.71 -6.26
CA TYR A 30 0.05 -9.65 -7.68
C TYR A 30 -0.55 -10.82 -8.44
N THR A 31 -1.03 -10.52 -9.65
CA THR A 31 -1.75 -11.45 -10.51
C THR A 31 -1.08 -11.59 -11.86
N PHE A 32 -1.04 -12.80 -12.40
CA PHE A 32 -0.44 -13.09 -13.70
C PHE A 32 -1.05 -14.35 -14.32
N LYS A 33 -0.78 -14.56 -15.61
CA LYS A 33 -1.08 -15.82 -16.31
C LYS A 33 0.11 -16.77 -16.20
N ALA A 34 -0.10 -18.01 -15.76
CA ALA A 34 0.92 -19.05 -15.71
C ALA A 34 1.07 -19.78 -17.07
N PRO A 35 2.13 -20.59 -17.29
CA PRO A 35 2.35 -21.29 -18.56
C PRO A 35 1.23 -22.27 -18.93
N ASP A 36 0.52 -22.80 -17.94
CA ASP A 36 -0.67 -23.65 -18.14
C ASP A 36 -1.91 -22.85 -18.58
N GLY A 37 -1.78 -21.54 -18.72
CA GLY A 37 -2.82 -20.63 -19.13
C GLY A 37 -3.72 -20.12 -18.00
N THR A 38 -3.53 -20.61 -16.77
CA THR A 38 -4.36 -20.22 -15.61
C THR A 38 -3.98 -18.84 -15.09
N GLN A 39 -5.00 -18.05 -14.70
CA GLN A 39 -4.78 -16.83 -13.92
C GLN A 39 -4.43 -17.23 -12.48
N ARG A 40 -3.31 -16.74 -11.97
CA ARG A 40 -2.88 -16.96 -10.59
C ARG A 40 -2.73 -15.63 -9.87
N SER A 41 -3.17 -15.63 -8.62
CA SER A 41 -2.98 -14.52 -7.70
C SER A 41 -2.10 -14.97 -6.55
N LEU A 42 -1.08 -14.19 -6.22
CA LEU A 42 -0.14 -14.48 -5.16
C LEU A 42 -0.05 -13.33 -4.18
N THR A 43 0.13 -13.71 -2.91
CA THR A 43 0.41 -12.78 -1.82
C THR A 43 1.85 -12.27 -1.90
N PRO A 44 2.16 -11.11 -1.30
CA PRO A 44 3.50 -10.48 -1.38
C PRO A 44 4.64 -11.33 -0.81
N ASN A 45 4.31 -12.30 0.06
CA ASN A 45 5.26 -13.21 0.70
C ASN A 45 5.47 -14.52 -0.09
N ALA A 46 4.87 -14.67 -1.28
CA ALA A 46 5.11 -15.84 -2.11
C ALA A 46 6.55 -15.85 -2.64
N ASN A 47 7.25 -16.96 -2.44
CA ASN A 47 8.67 -17.10 -2.83
C ASN A 47 8.88 -17.31 -4.34
N TYR A 48 7.89 -17.88 -5.02
CA TYR A 48 8.01 -18.28 -6.42
C TYR A 48 6.77 -17.87 -7.21
N ALA A 49 7.04 -17.28 -8.36
CA ALA A 49 6.04 -16.98 -9.38
C ALA A 49 6.61 -17.41 -10.74
N ASN A 50 5.76 -17.92 -11.62
CA ASN A 50 6.14 -18.24 -12.99
C ASN A 50 5.17 -17.54 -13.96
N PRO A 51 5.29 -16.21 -14.10
CA PRO A 51 4.42 -15.44 -14.97
C PRO A 51 4.79 -15.59 -16.44
N THR A 52 3.76 -15.55 -17.28
CA THR A 52 3.88 -15.40 -18.74
C THR A 52 3.20 -14.09 -19.13
N GLY A 53 3.88 -13.26 -19.93
CA GLY A 53 3.38 -11.93 -20.28
C GLY A 53 3.48 -10.95 -19.11
N ASN A 54 2.47 -10.09 -18.92
CA ASN A 54 2.50 -9.07 -17.89
C ASN A 54 2.07 -9.62 -16.51
N ILE A 55 2.65 -9.04 -15.46
CA ILE A 55 2.23 -9.18 -14.07
C ILE A 55 1.52 -7.88 -13.67
N SER A 56 0.34 -7.98 -13.08
CA SER A 56 -0.37 -6.85 -12.46
C SER A 56 -0.10 -6.85 -10.95
N PHE A 57 0.37 -5.72 -10.42
CA PHE A 57 0.69 -5.52 -9.00
C PHE A 57 -0.30 -4.54 -8.39
N ALA A 58 -1.05 -4.97 -7.38
CA ALA A 58 -1.95 -4.12 -6.62
C ALA A 58 -1.19 -3.48 -5.45
N LEU A 59 -1.03 -2.16 -5.48
CA LEU A 59 -0.24 -1.41 -4.50
C LEU A 59 -1.14 -0.40 -3.78
N SER A 60 -1.16 -0.44 -2.45
CA SER A 60 -1.78 0.60 -1.65
C SER A 60 -0.81 1.73 -1.32
N ALA A 61 -1.32 2.94 -1.14
CA ALA A 61 -0.64 4.06 -0.51
C ALA A 61 -1.67 5.12 -0.08
N GLY A 62 -1.24 6.10 0.73
CA GLY A 62 -2.10 7.24 1.02
C GLY A 62 -2.31 8.16 -0.19
N ILE A 63 -3.36 8.98 -0.14
CA ILE A 63 -3.59 10.07 -1.09
C ILE A 63 -2.41 11.05 -1.12
N ASP A 64 -2.28 11.78 -2.22
CA ASP A 64 -1.20 12.72 -2.51
C ASP A 64 0.19 12.07 -2.48
N ARG A 65 0.24 10.77 -2.81
CA ARG A 65 1.48 10.00 -2.96
C ARG A 65 1.54 9.33 -4.33
N LYS A 66 2.75 8.90 -4.70
CA LYS A 66 2.97 7.97 -5.82
C LYS A 66 3.49 6.65 -5.28
N VAL A 67 3.14 5.56 -5.93
CA VAL A 67 3.72 4.23 -5.68
C VAL A 67 4.60 3.81 -6.83
N LYS A 68 5.68 3.10 -6.52
CA LYS A 68 6.59 2.52 -7.50
C LYS A 68 6.83 1.06 -7.15
N ILE A 69 6.76 0.21 -8.16
CA ILE A 69 7.18 -1.20 -8.07
C ILE A 69 8.44 -1.40 -8.92
N SER A 70 9.33 -2.27 -8.47
CA SER A 70 10.54 -2.65 -9.19
C SER A 70 10.77 -4.14 -9.05
N VAL A 71 11.11 -4.81 -10.15
CA VAL A 71 11.64 -6.18 -10.12
C VAL A 71 13.16 -6.07 -10.06
N LEU A 72 13.76 -6.74 -9.10
CA LEU A 72 15.20 -6.75 -8.87
C LEU A 72 15.75 -8.16 -9.12
N ARG A 73 16.96 -8.25 -9.67
CA ARG A 73 17.77 -9.46 -9.57
C ARG A 73 18.29 -9.62 -8.13
N SER A 74 18.72 -10.81 -7.78
CA SER A 74 19.32 -11.13 -6.46
C SER A 74 20.52 -10.24 -6.09
N ASP A 75 21.22 -9.67 -7.08
CA ASP A 75 22.33 -8.72 -6.89
C ASP A 75 21.87 -7.27 -6.68
N GLY A 76 20.56 -7.01 -6.66
CA GLY A 76 19.97 -5.68 -6.50
C GLY A 76 19.79 -4.90 -7.81
N THR A 77 20.20 -5.45 -8.95
CA THR A 77 20.02 -4.79 -10.25
C THR A 77 18.54 -4.67 -10.59
N VAL A 78 18.08 -3.46 -10.95
CA VAL A 78 16.70 -3.23 -11.40
C VAL A 78 16.51 -3.82 -12.79
N VAL A 79 15.56 -4.75 -12.93
CA VAL A 79 15.17 -5.37 -14.19
C VAL A 79 14.08 -4.54 -14.88
N SER A 80 13.06 -4.12 -14.12
CA SER A 80 11.95 -3.33 -14.63
C SER A 80 11.31 -2.50 -13.52
N THR A 81 10.66 -1.40 -13.88
CA THR A 81 9.98 -0.53 -12.92
C THR A 81 8.76 0.16 -13.53
N ALA A 82 7.76 0.41 -12.70
CA ALA A 82 6.57 1.18 -13.04
C ALA A 82 6.24 2.09 -11.86
N THR A 83 5.80 3.30 -12.15
CA THR A 83 5.40 4.31 -11.14
C THR A 83 3.99 4.79 -11.47
N SER A 84 3.14 4.94 -10.46
CA SER A 84 1.79 5.48 -10.63
C SER A 84 1.81 6.98 -10.95
N HIS A 85 0.67 7.49 -11.39
CA HIS A 85 0.35 8.92 -11.25
C HIS A 85 0.23 9.30 -9.77
N LEU A 86 0.05 10.60 -9.51
CA LEU A 86 -0.24 11.10 -8.17
C LEU A 86 -1.63 10.64 -7.74
N LEU A 87 -1.71 9.83 -6.68
CA LEU A 87 -2.97 9.23 -6.23
C LEU A 87 -3.86 10.27 -5.54
N GLY A 88 -5.10 10.39 -6.01
CA GLY A 88 -6.15 11.20 -5.43
C GLY A 88 -7.20 10.39 -4.67
N ALA A 89 -8.25 11.08 -4.21
CA ALA A 89 -9.35 10.46 -3.47
C ALA A 89 -10.19 9.45 -4.29
N THR A 90 -10.08 9.50 -5.63
CA THR A 90 -10.79 8.59 -6.55
C THR A 90 -9.97 7.36 -6.91
N ASP A 91 -8.67 7.34 -6.62
CA ASP A 91 -7.77 6.23 -6.95
C ASP A 91 -7.90 5.14 -5.90
N ARG A 92 -8.95 4.32 -6.04
CA ARG A 92 -9.25 3.22 -5.13
C ARG A 92 -9.17 1.88 -5.84
N ILE A 93 -8.50 0.95 -5.19
CA ILE A 93 -8.42 -0.46 -5.60
C ILE A 93 -9.14 -1.34 -4.56
N THR A 94 -9.57 -2.53 -4.98
CA THR A 94 -10.19 -3.52 -4.08
C THR A 94 -9.41 -4.82 -4.15
N VAL A 95 -8.88 -5.27 -3.02
CA VAL A 95 -8.14 -6.53 -2.90
C VAL A 95 -8.68 -7.29 -1.70
N GLY A 96 -9.03 -8.57 -1.89
CA GLY A 96 -9.60 -9.41 -0.83
C GLY A 96 -10.86 -8.81 -0.16
N GLY A 97 -11.69 -8.10 -0.93
CA GLY A 97 -12.91 -7.44 -0.43
C GLY A 97 -12.69 -6.17 0.40
N LYS A 98 -11.45 -5.73 0.58
CA LYS A 98 -11.08 -4.47 1.25
C LYS A 98 -10.70 -3.43 0.21
N SER A 99 -11.07 -2.17 0.47
CA SER A 99 -10.76 -1.07 -0.43
C SER A 99 -9.62 -0.20 0.12
N TYR A 100 -8.71 0.16 -0.77
CA TYR A 100 -7.50 0.92 -0.48
C TYR A 100 -7.40 2.10 -1.43
N TYR A 101 -6.78 3.19 -0.99
CA TYR A 101 -6.20 4.13 -1.94
C TYR A 101 -4.96 3.47 -2.55
N GLY A 102 -4.79 3.53 -3.87
CA GLY A 102 -3.76 2.75 -4.52
C GLY A 102 -3.86 2.73 -6.04
N ALA A 103 -2.98 1.94 -6.66
CA ALA A 103 -2.95 1.71 -8.09
C ALA A 103 -2.61 0.25 -8.42
N GLU A 104 -3.11 -0.20 -9.57
CA GLU A 104 -2.59 -1.40 -10.22
C GLU A 104 -1.52 -0.99 -11.24
N LEU A 105 -0.32 -1.55 -11.10
CA LEU A 105 0.80 -1.30 -12.01
C LEU A 105 1.19 -2.59 -12.72
N GLN A 106 1.51 -2.50 -14.01
CA GLN A 106 1.93 -3.65 -14.80
C GLN A 106 3.41 -3.62 -15.13
N LEU A 107 4.06 -4.78 -15.04
CA LEU A 107 5.41 -5.00 -15.57
C LEU A 107 5.43 -6.27 -16.44
N PRO A 108 6.29 -6.33 -17.46
CA PRO A 108 6.53 -7.58 -18.16
C PRO A 108 7.18 -8.60 -17.22
N ALA A 109 6.86 -9.88 -17.42
CA ALA A 109 7.59 -10.98 -16.81
C ALA A 109 9.08 -10.88 -17.15
N PRO A 110 9.98 -11.04 -16.16
CA PRO A 110 11.43 -10.92 -16.35
C PRO A 110 12.04 -12.12 -17.08
#